data_AF-A0A0F8W9W8-F1
#
_entry.id   AF-A0A0F8W9W8-F1
#
_cell.length_a   1.000
_cell.length_b   1.000
_cell.length_c   1.000
_cell.angle_alpha   90.00
_cell.angle_beta   90.00
_cell.angle_gamma   90.00
#
_symmetry.space_group_name_H-M   'P 1'
#
loop_
_entity.id
_entity.type
_entity.pdbx_description
1 polymer ?
#
loop_
_entity_poly.entity_id
_entity_poly.type
_entity_poly.pdbx_seq_one_letter_code
_entity_poly.pdbx_strand_id
1 'polypeptide(L)'
;VTSELTRDGPQRILIGPPEQEEEWGTGAIPGDCIMDANRATGISDGISTAVVKHVSGGNSYIGFKAYVQGRTKWQTETLDYVWFDEEPPLEIYTEGLTRTNAILGPVFLTITPLLGMSEVVRMFLSEEQLEKMK
;
A
#
# COMPACT_ATOMS: atom_id res chain seq x y z
N VAL A 1 4.43 -1.87 15.07
CA VAL A 1 3.67 -1.05 14.11
C VAL A 1 2.20 -1.29 14.36
N THR A 2 1.44 -0.28 14.83
CA THR A 2 -0.02 -0.39 14.86
C THR A 2 -0.49 -0.56 13.43
N SER A 3 -1.28 -1.59 13.17
CA SER A 3 -1.59 -2.05 11.83
C SER A 3 -2.30 -1.02 10.95
N GLU A 4 -2.98 -0.05 11.55
CA GLU A 4 -3.62 1.06 10.85
C GLU A 4 -2.61 2.01 10.18
N LEU A 5 -1.40 2.14 10.75
CA LEU A 5 -0.36 3.02 10.20
C LEU A 5 0.07 2.62 8.78
N THR A 6 -0.01 1.33 8.44
CA THR A 6 0.35 0.81 7.11
C THR A 6 -0.61 1.27 6.01
N ARG A 7 -1.83 1.68 6.38
CA ARG A 7 -2.80 2.33 5.51
C ARG A 7 -2.59 3.85 5.52
N ASP A 8 -2.42 4.41 6.71
CA ASP A 8 -2.40 5.86 6.94
C ASP A 8 -1.16 6.54 6.37
N GLY A 9 -0.01 5.87 6.39
CA GLY A 9 1.23 6.37 5.79
C GLY A 9 1.07 6.68 4.30
N PRO A 10 0.70 5.69 3.47
CA PRO A 10 0.43 5.89 2.04
C PRO A 10 -0.68 6.90 1.77
N GLN A 11 -1.78 6.85 2.54
CA GLN A 11 -2.87 7.83 2.39
C GLN A 11 -2.37 9.26 2.63
N ARG A 12 -1.62 9.49 3.71
CA ARG A 12 -1.06 10.80 4.04
C ARG A 12 -0.18 11.34 2.93
N ILE A 13 0.62 10.47 2.30
CA ILE A 13 1.53 10.86 1.23
C ILE A 13 0.77 11.15 -0.07
N LEU A 14 -0.18 10.30 -0.45
CA LEU A 14 -0.88 10.42 -1.73
C LEU A 14 -2.00 11.45 -1.70
N ILE A 15 -2.82 11.42 -0.65
CA ILE A 15 -4.07 12.18 -0.56
C ILE A 15 -3.93 13.34 0.42
N GLY A 16 -3.45 13.07 1.63
CA GLY A 16 -3.42 14.03 2.74
C GLY A 16 -3.76 13.35 4.06
N PRO A 17 -3.65 14.06 5.20
CA PRO A 17 -3.81 13.49 6.54
C PRO A 17 -5.15 12.74 6.71
N PRO A 18 -5.16 11.45 7.14
CA PRO A 18 -6.38 10.65 7.28
C PRO A 18 -7.50 11.26 8.12
N GLU A 19 -7.12 12.03 9.14
CA GLU A 19 -7.99 12.67 10.13
C GLU A 19 -8.53 14.05 9.70
N GLN A 20 -7.95 14.69 8.68
CA GLN A 20 -8.32 16.05 8.22
C GLN A 20 -8.80 16.00 6.77
N GLU A 21 -10.12 15.82 6.59
CA GLU A 21 -10.73 15.70 5.26
C GLU A 21 -10.59 16.98 4.43
N GLU A 22 -10.60 18.14 5.10
CA GLU A 22 -10.35 19.44 4.49
C GLU A 22 -8.95 19.59 3.89
N GLU A 23 -8.00 18.77 4.32
CA GLU A 23 -6.63 18.72 3.79
C GLU A 23 -6.42 17.62 2.74
N TRP A 24 -7.47 16.86 2.37
CA TRP A 24 -7.35 15.89 1.29
C TRP A 24 -7.20 16.59 -0.06
N GLY A 25 -6.25 16.09 -0.86
CA GLY A 25 -5.79 16.72 -2.11
C GLY A 25 -4.58 17.64 -1.95
N THR A 26 -3.99 17.71 -0.75
CA THR A 26 -2.72 18.42 -0.48
C THR A 26 -1.48 17.52 -0.57
N GLY A 27 -1.69 16.21 -0.69
CA GLY A 27 -0.62 15.23 -0.89
C GLY A 27 -0.04 15.26 -2.30
N ALA A 28 0.59 14.14 -2.70
CA ALA A 28 1.19 14.00 -4.02
C ALA A 28 0.14 14.02 -5.16
N ILE A 29 -1.11 13.66 -4.87
CA ILE A 29 -2.24 13.73 -5.81
C ILE A 29 -2.99 15.05 -5.55
N PRO A 30 -2.97 15.98 -6.51
CA PRO A 30 -3.71 17.23 -6.39
C PRO A 30 -5.22 17.01 -6.20
N GLY A 31 -5.87 17.83 -5.37
CA GLY A 31 -7.30 17.69 -5.06
C GLY A 31 -8.24 17.77 -6.26
N ASP A 32 -7.89 18.54 -7.31
CA ASP A 32 -8.68 18.62 -8.54
C ASP A 32 -8.66 17.32 -9.37
N CYS A 33 -7.69 16.44 -9.10
CA CYS A 33 -7.58 15.10 -9.66
C CYS A 33 -8.39 14.07 -8.86
N ILE A 34 -8.76 14.33 -7.61
CA ILE A 34 -9.53 13.40 -6.78
C ILE A 34 -11.01 13.56 -7.10
N MET A 35 -11.63 12.50 -7.64
CA MET A 35 -13.05 12.49 -8.00
C MET A 35 -13.95 11.99 -6.87
N ASP A 36 -13.45 11.03 -6.09
CA ASP A 36 -14.18 10.43 -4.98
C ASP A 36 -13.19 9.83 -3.97
N ALA A 37 -13.58 9.80 -2.69
CA ALA A 37 -12.79 9.26 -1.59
C ALA A 37 -13.72 8.66 -0.53
N ASN A 38 -13.73 7.33 -0.42
CA ASN A 38 -14.66 6.62 0.46
C ASN A 38 -13.96 6.23 1.77
N ARG A 39 -14.52 6.71 2.89
CA ARG A 39 -14.02 6.39 4.24
C ARG A 39 -14.02 4.88 4.52
N ALA A 40 -13.03 4.43 5.29
CA ALA A 40 -13.00 3.04 5.72
C ALA A 40 -14.12 2.76 6.74
N THR A 41 -14.99 1.79 6.47
CA THR A 41 -16.05 1.41 7.41
C THR A 41 -15.48 0.54 8.53
N GLY A 42 -15.73 0.92 9.79
CA GLY A 42 -15.33 0.14 10.97
C GLY A 42 -13.88 0.30 11.41
N ILE A 43 -13.15 1.26 10.83
CA ILE A 43 -11.80 1.68 11.26
C ILE A 43 -11.87 3.19 11.52
N SER A 44 -11.16 3.70 12.52
CA SER A 44 -11.09 5.15 12.76
C SER A 44 -10.30 5.83 11.63
N ASP A 45 -10.88 6.92 11.13
CA ASP A 45 -10.28 7.84 10.18
C ASP A 45 -9.80 7.20 8.86
N GLY A 46 -9.41 8.03 7.91
CA GLY A 46 -8.88 7.58 6.63
C GLY A 46 -9.90 6.99 5.64
N ILE A 47 -9.38 6.63 4.48
CA ILE A 47 -10.14 6.13 3.34
C ILE A 47 -9.79 4.68 3.05
N SER A 48 -10.76 3.96 2.49
CA SER A 48 -10.57 2.61 1.95
C SER A 48 -10.30 2.65 0.45
N THR A 49 -10.91 3.61 -0.25
CA THR A 49 -10.74 3.76 -1.70
C THR A 49 -10.74 5.22 -2.11
N ALA A 50 -10.06 5.51 -3.22
CA ALA A 50 -10.13 6.80 -3.91
C ALA A 50 -10.22 6.58 -5.43
N VAL A 51 -10.89 7.51 -6.11
CA VAL A 51 -10.95 7.58 -7.58
C VAL A 51 -10.21 8.83 -8.03
N VAL A 52 -9.23 8.66 -8.90
CA VAL A 52 -8.32 9.74 -9.32
C VAL A 52 -8.31 9.86 -10.84
N LYS A 53 -8.39 11.09 -11.36
CA LYS A 53 -8.23 11.36 -12.80
C LYS A 53 -6.82 11.00 -13.23
N HIS A 54 -6.71 10.09 -14.19
CA HIS A 54 -5.43 9.69 -14.75
C HIS A 54 -5.09 10.53 -15.99
N VAL A 55 -3.81 10.81 -16.21
CA VAL A 55 -3.34 11.60 -17.36
C VAL A 55 -3.70 11.01 -18.72
N SER A 56 -3.98 9.70 -18.79
CA SER A 56 -4.48 9.04 -20.00
C SER A 56 -5.92 9.41 -20.38
N GLY A 57 -6.64 10.15 -19.52
CA GLY A 57 -8.05 10.49 -19.70
C GLY A 57 -9.03 9.49 -19.07
N GLY A 58 -8.53 8.42 -18.46
CA GLY A 58 -9.32 7.49 -17.64
C GLY A 58 -9.27 7.82 -16.15
N ASN A 59 -9.79 6.90 -15.33
CA ASN A 59 -9.72 6.98 -13.87
C ASN A 59 -8.85 5.87 -13.31
N SER A 60 -8.00 6.21 -12.34
CA SER A 60 -7.29 5.27 -11.49
C SER A 60 -8.10 5.02 -10.22
N TYR A 61 -8.19 3.76 -9.81
CA TYR A 61 -8.84 3.34 -8.58
C TYR A 61 -7.76 2.92 -7.59
N ILE A 62 -7.71 3.59 -6.44
CA ILE A 62 -6.71 3.33 -5.41
C ILE A 62 -7.41 2.68 -4.22
N GLY A 63 -6.89 1.55 -3.75
CA GLY A 63 -7.33 0.90 -2.52
C GLY A 63 -6.29 1.05 -1.41
N PHE A 64 -6.72 1.45 -0.22
CA PHE A 64 -5.88 1.53 0.96
C PHE A 64 -6.27 0.42 1.93
N LYS A 65 -5.32 -0.44 2.28
CA LYS A 65 -5.54 -1.62 3.11
C LYS A 65 -4.52 -1.67 4.24
N ALA A 66 -4.98 -2.05 5.42
CA ALA A 66 -4.13 -2.29 6.58
C ALA A 66 -3.84 -3.79 6.71
N TYR A 67 -2.62 -4.19 7.09
CA TYR A 67 -2.27 -5.62 7.18
C TYR A 67 -3.11 -6.41 8.19
N VAL A 68 -3.64 -5.77 9.25
CA VAL A 68 -4.54 -6.42 10.23
C VAL A 68 -5.85 -6.90 9.64
N GLN A 69 -6.25 -6.35 8.48
CA GLN A 69 -7.44 -6.82 7.79
C GLN A 69 -7.25 -8.24 7.23
N GLY A 70 -6.02 -8.75 7.25
CA GLY A 70 -5.66 -10.11 6.90
C GLY A 70 -5.62 -10.35 5.39
N ARG A 71 -5.01 -11.47 5.02
CA ARG A 71 -4.81 -11.87 3.62
C ARG A 71 -6.09 -11.90 2.79
N THR A 72 -7.24 -12.28 3.35
CA THR A 72 -8.49 -12.41 2.60
C THR A 72 -8.91 -11.12 1.89
N LYS A 73 -8.58 -9.94 2.45
CA LYS A 73 -8.88 -8.65 1.81
C LYS A 73 -8.00 -8.32 0.59
N TRP A 74 -6.95 -9.11 0.36
CA TRP A 74 -5.99 -8.95 -0.73
C TRP A 74 -6.21 -9.93 -1.89
N GLN A 75 -7.20 -10.83 -1.78
CA GLN A 75 -7.41 -11.93 -2.73
C GLN A 75 -8.33 -11.61 -3.92
N THR A 76 -8.93 -10.42 -3.99
CA THR A 76 -10.07 -10.22 -4.90
C THR A 76 -9.69 -9.61 -6.25
N GLU A 77 -8.75 -8.68 -6.28
CA GLU A 77 -8.59 -7.76 -7.41
C GLU A 77 -7.30 -8.03 -8.19
N THR A 78 -7.36 -8.06 -9.52
CA THR A 78 -6.17 -7.87 -10.35
C THR A 78 -5.71 -6.43 -10.20
N LEU A 79 -4.41 -6.23 -9.95
CA LEU A 79 -3.85 -4.91 -9.68
C LEU A 79 -2.85 -4.53 -10.78
N ASP A 80 -2.89 -3.27 -11.20
CA ASP A 80 -1.87 -2.74 -12.09
C ASP A 80 -0.56 -2.44 -11.34
N TYR A 81 -0.68 -2.12 -10.04
CA TYR A 81 0.41 -1.72 -9.16
C TYR A 81 0.08 -2.04 -7.70
N VAL A 82 1.09 -2.36 -6.90
CA VAL A 82 0.95 -2.47 -5.45
C VAL A 82 2.11 -1.80 -4.73
N TRP A 83 1.80 -1.10 -3.64
CA TRP A 83 2.77 -0.50 -2.73
C TRP A 83 2.54 -1.04 -1.33
N PHE A 84 3.56 -1.69 -0.78
CA PHE A 84 3.64 -2.09 0.62
C PHE A 84 4.43 -1.04 1.40
N ASP A 85 3.77 -0.44 2.39
CA ASP A 85 4.41 0.41 3.39
C ASP A 85 4.67 -0.37 4.67
N GLU A 86 5.86 -0.20 5.24
CA GLU A 86 6.39 -1.05 6.30
C GLU A 86 6.42 -2.52 5.92
N GLU A 87 6.82 -3.38 6.86
CA GLU A 87 7.07 -4.79 6.62
C GLU A 87 5.77 -5.61 6.60
N PRO A 88 5.31 -6.13 5.42
CA PRO A 88 4.13 -6.96 5.36
C PRO A 88 4.42 -8.39 5.84
N PRO A 89 3.42 -9.11 6.39
CA PRO A 89 3.47 -10.56 6.48
C PRO A 89 3.73 -11.19 5.11
N LEU A 90 4.52 -12.27 5.05
CA LEU A 90 4.89 -12.95 3.79
C LEU A 90 3.67 -13.35 2.96
N GLU A 91 2.59 -13.79 3.61
CA GLU A 91 1.36 -14.20 2.94
C GLU A 91 0.61 -13.03 2.26
N ILE A 92 0.77 -11.80 2.77
CA ILE A 92 0.20 -10.60 2.15
C ILE A 92 1.10 -10.14 1.00
N TYR A 93 2.41 -10.18 1.20
CA TYR A 93 3.38 -9.84 0.15
C TYR A 93 3.23 -10.74 -1.09
N THR A 94 3.20 -12.06 -0.88
CA THR A 94 3.02 -13.04 -1.96
C THR A 94 1.66 -12.92 -2.65
N GLU A 95 0.61 -12.56 -1.91
CA GLU A 95 -0.70 -12.27 -2.50
C GLU A 95 -0.62 -11.05 -3.42
N GLY A 96 -0.05 -9.93 -2.99
CA GLY A 96 0.08 -8.74 -3.86
C GLY A 96 0.96 -8.97 -5.09
N LEU A 97 2.03 -9.78 -4.98
CA LEU A 97 2.78 -10.26 -6.15
C LEU A 97 1.86 -11.01 -7.12
N THR A 98 1.03 -11.91 -6.60
CA THR A 98 0.11 -12.70 -7.42
C THR A 98 -0.91 -11.81 -8.15
N ARG A 99 -1.39 -10.75 -7.51
CA ARG A 99 -2.40 -9.84 -8.08
C ARG A 99 -1.86 -8.96 -9.20
N THR A 100 -0.55 -8.72 -9.25
CA THR A 100 0.11 -7.91 -10.30
C THR A 100 0.66 -8.76 -11.46
N ASN A 101 0.72 -10.09 -11.30
CA ASN A 101 1.27 -11.01 -12.31
C ASN A 101 0.56 -10.96 -13.67
N ALA A 102 -0.75 -10.68 -13.70
CA ALA A 102 -1.54 -10.69 -14.93
C ALA A 102 -1.02 -9.67 -15.96
N ILE A 103 -0.46 -8.55 -15.49
CA ILE A 103 0.07 -7.48 -16.35
C ILE A 103 1.57 -7.22 -16.12
N LEU A 104 2.22 -8.03 -15.27
CA LEU A 104 3.60 -7.82 -14.81
C LEU A 104 3.80 -6.42 -14.21
N GLY A 105 2.83 -6.00 -13.39
CA GLY A 105 2.78 -4.69 -12.77
C GLY A 105 3.86 -4.48 -11.70
N PRO A 106 4.27 -3.23 -11.44
CA PRO A 106 5.27 -2.95 -10.42
C PRO A 106 4.77 -3.28 -9.00
N VAL A 107 5.68 -3.80 -8.18
CA VAL A 107 5.48 -4.06 -6.75
C VAL A 107 6.54 -3.29 -5.98
N PHE A 108 6.13 -2.30 -5.19
CA PHE A 108 7.02 -1.49 -4.37
C PHE A 108 6.91 -1.90 -2.90
N LEU A 109 8.05 -1.92 -2.21
CA LEU A 109 8.16 -2.20 -0.79
C LEU A 109 9.05 -1.14 -0.13
N THR A 110 8.49 -0.34 0.76
CA THR A 110 9.22 0.71 1.51
C THR A 110 9.27 0.35 2.98
N ILE A 111 10.45 -0.04 3.47
CA ILE A 111 10.62 -0.54 4.84
C ILE A 111 11.89 -0.02 5.50
N THR A 112 11.83 0.15 6.81
CA THR A 112 13.03 0.17 7.65
C THR A 112 13.14 -1.19 8.34
N PRO A 113 14.18 -2.00 8.09
CA PRO A 113 14.28 -3.35 8.65
C PRO A 113 14.65 -3.29 10.15
N LEU A 114 13.67 -2.95 10.98
CA LEU A 114 13.82 -2.78 12.43
C LEU A 114 13.65 -4.09 13.21
N LEU A 115 13.04 -5.12 12.60
CA LEU A 115 12.71 -6.40 13.23
C LEU A 115 13.73 -7.51 12.94
N GLY A 116 14.84 -7.19 12.27
CA GLY A 116 15.85 -8.16 11.84
C GLY A 116 15.52 -8.82 10.49
N MET A 117 16.03 -10.04 10.29
CA MET A 117 16.00 -10.76 9.00
C MET A 117 14.70 -11.54 8.79
N SER A 118 13.62 -10.84 8.47
CA SER A 118 12.34 -11.46 8.14
C SER A 118 12.35 -12.18 6.80
N GLU A 119 11.33 -13.01 6.57
CA GLU A 119 11.19 -13.77 5.33
C GLU A 119 11.07 -12.86 4.11
N VAL A 120 10.36 -11.73 4.23
CA VAL A 120 10.26 -10.74 3.15
C VAL A 120 11.61 -10.08 2.90
N VAL A 121 12.31 -9.63 3.94
CA VAL A 121 13.63 -9.00 3.80
C VAL A 121 14.65 -9.94 3.14
N ARG A 122 14.62 -11.23 3.50
CA ARG A 122 15.50 -12.24 2.89
C ARG A 122 15.33 -12.38 1.39
N MET A 123 14.15 -12.09 0.84
CA MET A 123 13.90 -12.15 -0.61
C MET A 123 14.66 -11.06 -1.40
N PHE A 124 15.11 -9.99 -0.73
CA PHE A 124 15.82 -8.87 -1.35
C PHE A 124 17.34 -8.93 -1.14
N LEU A 125 17.84 -9.97 -0.47
CA LEU A 125 19.27 -10.12 -0.17
C LEU A 125 19.82 -11.35 -0.89
N SER A 126 20.98 -11.19 -1.51
CA SER A 126 21.73 -12.30 -2.10
C SER A 126 22.27 -13.24 -1.01
N GLU A 127 22.55 -14.50 -1.39
CA GLU A 127 23.18 -15.47 -0.49
C GLU A 127 24.48 -14.92 0.12
N GLU A 128 25.30 -14.22 -0.66
CA GLU A 128 26.53 -13.59 -0.19
C GLU A 128 26.25 -12.48 0.86
N GLN A 129 25.21 -11.66 0.66
CA GLN A 129 24.82 -10.64 1.64
C GLN A 129 24.31 -11.28 2.93
N LEU A 130 23.56 -12.39 2.82
CA LEU A 130 23.07 -13.15 3.98
C LEU A 130 24.23 -13.76 4.78
N GLU A 131 25.27 -14.26 4.12
CA GLU A 131 26.44 -14.82 4.78
C GLU A 131 27.24 -13.77 5.56
N LYS A 132 27.38 -12.55 5.01
CA LYS A 132 28.08 -11.44 5.68
C LYS A 132 27.34 -10.88 6.90
N MET A 133 26.08 -11.24 7.09
CA MET A 133 25.26 -10.82 8.23
C MET A 133 25.20 -11.86 9.36
N LYS A 134 25.81 -13.04 9.18
CA LYS A 134 26.00 -14.08 10.21
C LYS A 134 27.24 -13.80 11.05
#